data_AF-A0A1G6LHI5-F1
#
_entry.id   AF-A0A1G6LHI5-F1
#
_cell.length_a   1.000
_cell.length_b   1.000
_cell.length_c   1.000
_cell.angle_alpha   90.00
_cell.angle_beta   90.00
_cell.angle_gamma   90.00
#
_symmetry.space_group_name_H-M   'P 1'
#
loop_
_entity.id
_entity.type
_entity.pdbx_description
1 polymer ?
#
loop_
_entity_poly.entity_id
_entity_poly.type
_entity_poly.pdbx_seq_one_letter_code
_entity_poly.pdbx_strand_id
1 'polypeptide(L)'
;MTDYLILEYKGKRFTLSEFIEDQNSFAESLLQFPVIKKGQISVVSAEGENQVSFSIAITKCNQLYHAGGSAKAALIQSYTKLFKSPIEWRGGYIGQLYYRSEFLKNAILSYNIVIDYLLQIIWFSFNFCDENKMIDKENYSAELRRCSKLNVKTKAKKIDNLKSRDFLEKFLKNLYGNKDVDQLIKWSHNLKHHANIKIKGLQPDLSYNITFPSGIKLSDYIGEDIDLDEAAQVLKNVNNHLAMLSELLFSWIEERL
;
A
#
# COMPACT_ATOMS: atom_id res chain seq x y z
N MET A 1 -2.50 32.60 20.29
CA MET A 1 -2.96 33.12 18.98
C MET A 1 -4.47 33.00 18.99
N THR A 2 -5.19 34.10 18.78
CA THR A 2 -6.65 34.09 18.75
C THR A 2 -7.10 33.60 17.38
N ASP A 3 -7.70 32.41 17.32
CA ASP A 3 -8.17 31.80 16.07
C ASP A 3 -9.45 32.53 15.59
N TYR A 4 -9.28 33.58 14.77
CA TYR A 4 -10.40 34.29 14.15
C TYR A 4 -10.92 33.63 12.86
N LEU A 5 -10.23 32.60 12.36
CA LEU A 5 -10.59 31.91 11.13
C LEU A 5 -11.43 30.66 11.45
N ILE A 6 -12.70 30.67 11.03
CA ILE A 6 -13.58 29.51 11.06
C ILE A 6 -13.62 28.90 9.66
N LEU A 7 -13.26 27.63 9.55
CA LEU A 7 -13.31 26.83 8.34
C LEU A 7 -14.55 25.92 8.40
N GLU A 8 -15.38 25.95 7.36
CA GLU A 8 -16.49 25.00 7.22
C GLU A 8 -16.08 23.89 6.25
N TYR A 9 -16.09 22.64 6.73
CA TYR A 9 -15.73 21.46 5.95
C TYR A 9 -16.72 20.33 6.25
N LYS A 10 -17.39 19.84 5.20
CA LYS A 10 -18.43 18.78 5.31
C LYS A 10 -19.48 19.05 6.39
N GLY A 11 -19.97 20.29 6.46
CA GLY A 11 -20.99 20.72 7.43
C GLY A 11 -20.50 20.84 8.88
N LYS A 12 -19.20 20.68 9.13
CA LYS A 12 -18.57 20.91 10.44
C LYS A 12 -17.73 22.18 10.39
N ARG A 13 -17.77 22.92 11.49
CA ARG A 13 -16.95 24.14 11.68
C ARG A 13 -15.72 23.78 12.49
N PHE A 14 -14.58 24.27 12.04
CA PHE A 14 -13.28 24.08 12.67
C PHE A 14 -12.60 25.43 12.83
N THR A 15 -11.86 25.62 13.92
CA THR A 15 -10.79 26.62 13.95
C THR A 15 -9.59 26.12 13.13
N LEU A 16 -8.66 27.02 12.80
CA LEU A 16 -7.42 26.61 12.14
C LEU A 16 -6.62 25.62 12.99
N SER A 17 -6.54 25.84 14.32
CA SER A 17 -5.87 24.91 15.23
C SER A 17 -6.53 23.53 15.22
N GLU A 18 -7.85 23.45 15.35
CA GLU A 18 -8.59 22.18 15.32
C GLU A 18 -8.36 21.41 14.01
N PHE A 19 -8.25 22.14 12.90
CA PHE A 19 -8.02 21.56 11.59
C PHE A 19 -6.61 20.99 11.43
N ILE A 20 -5.60 21.66 12.01
CA ILE A 20 -4.21 21.18 12.05
C ILE A 20 -4.08 19.98 13.01
N GLU A 21 -4.75 20.04 14.16
CA GLU A 21 -4.76 18.96 15.14
C GLU A 21 -5.39 17.68 14.60
N ASP A 22 -6.49 17.76 13.84
CA ASP A 22 -7.09 16.62 13.14
C ASP A 22 -6.10 15.96 12.16
N GLN A 23 -5.37 16.78 11.38
CA GLN A 23 -4.36 16.27 10.47
C GLN A 23 -3.18 15.61 11.20
N ASN A 24 -2.68 16.23 12.27
CA ASN A 24 -1.59 15.68 13.06
C ASN A 24 -2.01 14.36 13.73
N SER A 25 -3.21 14.32 14.30
CA SER A 25 -3.79 13.11 14.92
C SER A 25 -3.91 11.98 13.90
N PHE A 26 -4.33 12.29 12.67
CA PHE A 26 -4.34 11.31 11.59
C PHE A 26 -2.93 10.79 11.28
N ALA A 27 -1.94 11.66 11.10
CA ALA A 27 -0.57 11.27 10.78
C ALA A 27 0.10 10.44 11.89
N GLU A 28 -0.13 10.81 13.15
CA GLU A 28 0.40 10.12 14.34
C GLU A 28 -0.20 8.72 14.50
N SER A 29 -1.45 8.52 14.07
CA SER A 29 -2.13 7.22 14.15
C SER A 29 -1.62 6.17 13.14
N LEU A 30 -0.73 6.55 12.23
CA LEU A 30 -0.15 5.65 11.23
C LEU A 30 1.10 4.96 11.77
N LEU A 31 1.06 3.63 11.90
CA LEU A 31 2.20 2.82 12.31
C LEU A 31 3.38 2.97 11.34
N GLN A 32 4.58 2.88 11.91
CA GLN A 32 5.84 2.80 11.17
C GLN A 32 6.06 1.36 10.70
N PHE A 33 6.63 1.20 9.51
CA PHE A 33 7.10 -0.10 9.07
C PHE A 33 8.41 -0.44 9.80
N PRO A 34 8.67 -1.72 10.11
CA PRO A 34 9.91 -2.13 10.76
C PRO A 34 11.13 -1.81 9.90
N VAL A 35 12.22 -1.45 10.58
CA VAL A 35 13.56 -1.33 10.00
C VAL A 35 14.36 -2.52 10.47
N ILE A 36 15.08 -3.17 9.56
CA ILE A 36 16.10 -4.14 10.00
C ILE A 36 17.25 -3.37 10.65
N LYS A 37 17.50 -3.59 11.94
CA LYS A 37 18.57 -2.86 12.64
C LYS A 37 19.93 -3.30 12.12
N LYS A 38 20.80 -2.32 11.86
CA LYS A 38 22.23 -2.55 11.55
C LYS A 38 22.85 -3.39 12.67
N GLY A 39 23.30 -4.61 12.35
CA GLY A 39 23.92 -5.54 13.28
C GLY A 39 23.11 -6.80 13.60
N GLN A 40 21.80 -6.86 13.30
CA GLN A 40 21.01 -8.09 13.46
C GLN A 40 21.26 -9.10 12.33
N ILE A 41 21.72 -8.62 11.18
CA ILE A 41 22.12 -9.47 10.05
C ILE A 41 23.64 -9.47 10.02
N SER A 42 24.23 -10.18 10.97
CA SER A 42 25.62 -10.60 10.85
C SER A 42 25.75 -11.31 9.52
N VAL A 43 26.71 -10.89 8.70
CA VAL A 43 27.04 -11.45 7.39
C VAL A 43 26.88 -12.96 7.47
N VAL A 44 25.83 -13.49 6.83
CA VAL A 44 25.64 -14.93 6.69
C VAL A 44 26.87 -15.42 5.95
N SER A 45 27.80 -16.00 6.70
CA SER A 45 29.12 -16.42 6.25
C SER A 45 28.98 -17.37 5.06
N ALA A 46 29.77 -17.15 4.03
CA ALA A 46 29.64 -17.64 2.65
C ALA A 46 29.72 -19.18 2.40
N GLU A 47 29.22 -20.03 3.30
CA GLU A 47 29.45 -21.49 3.25
C GLU A 47 28.19 -22.37 3.37
N GLY A 48 26.99 -21.91 2.99
CA GLY A 48 25.76 -22.71 3.06
C GLY A 48 24.82 -22.64 1.85
N GLU A 49 24.08 -23.72 1.58
CA GLU A 49 22.93 -23.76 0.68
C GLU A 49 21.80 -22.84 1.23
N ASN A 50 21.07 -22.11 0.37
CA ASN A 50 20.00 -21.14 0.68
C ASN A 50 20.39 -19.65 0.89
N GLN A 51 21.64 -19.25 0.63
CA GLN A 51 22.11 -17.88 0.95
C GLN A 51 21.64 -16.79 -0.01
N VAL A 52 21.50 -17.11 -1.30
CA VAL A 52 21.14 -16.10 -2.31
C VAL A 52 19.70 -15.66 -2.10
N SER A 53 18.77 -16.60 -1.95
CA SER A 53 17.36 -16.27 -1.70
C SER A 53 17.22 -15.50 -0.39
N PHE A 54 17.88 -15.95 0.66
CA PHE A 54 17.80 -15.26 1.95
C PHE A 54 18.34 -13.83 1.88
N SER A 55 19.48 -13.61 1.21
CA SER A 55 20.04 -12.26 0.98
C SER A 55 19.10 -11.34 0.18
N ILE A 56 18.40 -11.92 -0.81
CA ILE A 56 17.36 -11.20 -1.54
C ILE A 56 16.21 -10.84 -0.60
N ALA A 57 15.73 -11.77 0.22
CA ALA A 57 14.64 -11.52 1.18
C ALA A 57 14.97 -10.36 2.12
N ILE A 58 16.18 -10.32 2.67
CA ILE A 58 16.68 -9.21 3.48
C ILE A 58 16.68 -7.89 2.72
N THR A 59 17.16 -7.90 1.46
CA THR A 59 17.13 -6.70 0.61
C THR A 59 15.70 -6.23 0.38
N LYS A 60 14.74 -7.16 0.21
CA LYS A 60 13.31 -6.86 0.07
C LYS A 60 12.70 -6.27 1.34
N CYS A 61 13.13 -6.69 2.52
CA CYS A 61 12.71 -6.08 3.78
C CYS A 61 13.09 -4.58 3.84
N ASN A 62 14.30 -4.21 3.42
CA ASN A 62 14.70 -2.80 3.34
C ASN A 62 13.89 -2.03 2.29
N GLN A 63 13.64 -2.63 1.12
CA GLN A 63 12.79 -2.03 0.09
C GLN A 63 11.34 -1.82 0.57
N LEU A 64 10.82 -2.77 1.36
CA LEU A 64 9.50 -2.68 1.99
C LEU A 64 9.43 -1.51 2.98
N TYR A 65 10.45 -1.30 3.82
CA TYR A 65 10.49 -0.15 4.73
C TYR A 65 10.36 1.18 3.96
N HIS A 66 11.15 1.34 2.89
CA HIS A 66 11.08 2.54 2.04
C HIS A 66 9.73 2.70 1.34
N ALA A 67 9.20 1.62 0.76
CA ALA A 67 7.90 1.65 0.09
C ALA A 67 6.75 1.99 1.06
N GLY A 68 6.77 1.41 2.26
CA GLY A 68 5.81 1.71 3.32
C GLY A 68 5.90 3.16 3.80
N GLY A 69 7.12 3.68 3.97
CA GLY A 69 7.35 5.09 4.30
C GLY A 69 6.82 6.05 3.22
N SER A 70 7.09 5.75 1.94
CA SER A 70 6.55 6.54 0.82
C SER A 70 5.02 6.48 0.74
N ALA A 71 4.42 5.31 0.92
CA ALA A 71 2.96 5.14 0.95
C ALA A 71 2.32 5.95 2.08
N LYS A 72 2.90 5.86 3.30
CA LYS A 72 2.49 6.63 4.47
C LYS A 72 2.58 8.13 4.22
N ALA A 73 3.67 8.62 3.64
CA ALA A 73 3.84 10.03 3.32
C ALA A 73 2.78 10.51 2.32
N ALA A 74 2.52 9.74 1.25
CA ALA A 74 1.47 10.06 0.29
C ALA A 74 0.07 10.07 0.94
N LEU A 75 -0.22 9.12 1.84
CA LEU A 75 -1.48 9.07 2.57
C LEU A 75 -1.67 10.32 3.46
N ILE A 76 -0.63 10.73 4.19
CA ILE A 76 -0.67 11.97 5.00
C ILE A 76 -1.00 13.16 4.10
N GLN A 77 -0.35 13.28 2.93
CA GLN A 77 -0.64 14.37 2.00
C GLN A 77 -2.07 14.30 1.43
N SER A 78 -2.60 13.11 1.16
CA SER A 78 -4.00 13.00 0.72
C SER A 78 -5.01 13.47 1.77
N TYR A 79 -4.65 13.36 3.06
CA TYR A 79 -5.44 13.86 4.17
C TYR A 79 -5.18 15.35 4.49
N THR A 80 -4.11 15.94 3.97
CA THR A 80 -3.85 17.39 4.06
C THR A 80 -4.92 18.16 3.31
N LYS A 81 -5.87 18.75 4.05
CA LYS A 81 -7.00 19.47 3.47
C LYS A 81 -6.63 20.87 2.93
N LEU A 82 -5.54 21.47 3.42
CA LEU A 82 -5.05 22.79 3.00
C LEU A 82 -3.54 22.78 2.74
N PHE A 83 -3.15 22.79 1.47
CA PHE A 83 -1.76 22.93 1.04
C PHE A 83 -1.32 24.40 0.99
N LYS A 84 -0.10 24.68 1.49
CA LYS A 84 0.43 26.05 1.60
C LYS A 84 1.04 26.63 0.30
N SER A 85 1.50 25.80 -0.66
CA SER A 85 2.15 26.18 -1.94
C SER A 85 2.55 24.90 -2.70
N PRO A 86 2.66 24.82 -4.06
CA PRO A 86 2.55 25.85 -5.10
C PRO A 86 1.14 26.01 -5.68
N ILE A 87 0.13 25.38 -5.09
CA ILE A 87 -1.26 25.57 -5.49
C ILE A 87 -1.62 27.00 -5.11
N GLU A 88 -1.54 27.93 -6.06
CA GLU A 88 -2.13 29.24 -5.87
C GLU A 88 -3.58 29.03 -5.43
N TRP A 89 -4.01 29.72 -4.38
CA TRP A 89 -5.41 29.75 -3.93
C TRP A 89 -6.39 30.08 -5.06
N ARG A 90 -5.90 30.55 -6.22
CA ARG A 90 -6.61 30.69 -7.50
C ARG A 90 -7.33 29.42 -7.96
N GLY A 91 -6.78 28.23 -7.68
CA GLY A 91 -7.45 26.96 -7.98
C GLY A 91 -8.62 26.63 -7.04
N GLY A 92 -8.77 27.39 -5.95
CA GLY A 92 -9.81 27.23 -4.95
C GLY A 92 -9.86 25.82 -4.34
N TYR A 93 -11.04 25.46 -3.83
CA TYR A 93 -11.31 24.14 -3.25
C TYR A 93 -11.08 22.99 -4.24
N ILE A 94 -11.43 23.17 -5.51
CA ILE A 94 -11.26 22.15 -6.56
C ILE A 94 -9.78 21.82 -6.76
N GLY A 95 -8.90 22.84 -6.79
CA GLY A 95 -7.45 22.64 -6.87
C GLY A 95 -6.93 21.83 -5.68
N GLN A 96 -7.32 22.18 -4.46
CA GLN A 96 -6.94 21.42 -3.26
C GLN A 96 -7.42 19.97 -3.35
N LEU A 97 -8.67 19.76 -3.75
CA LEU A 97 -9.28 18.44 -3.91
C LEU A 97 -8.55 17.59 -4.97
N TYR A 98 -8.13 18.20 -6.07
CA TYR A 98 -7.36 17.54 -7.13
C TYR A 98 -6.03 17.01 -6.60
N TYR A 99 -5.25 17.85 -5.92
CA TYR A 99 -3.95 17.41 -5.39
C TYR A 99 -4.10 16.32 -4.34
N ARG A 100 -5.07 16.44 -3.43
CA ARG A 100 -5.38 15.38 -2.45
C ARG A 100 -5.71 14.07 -3.16
N SER A 101 -6.44 14.12 -4.28
CA SER A 101 -6.74 12.92 -5.06
C SER A 101 -5.51 12.28 -5.68
N GLU A 102 -4.57 13.07 -6.20
CA GLU A 102 -3.33 12.53 -6.78
C GLU A 102 -2.46 11.86 -5.71
N PHE A 103 -2.37 12.47 -4.53
CA PHE A 103 -1.71 11.84 -3.38
C PHE A 103 -2.41 10.55 -2.94
N LEU A 104 -3.75 10.52 -2.94
CA LEU A 104 -4.51 9.31 -2.62
C LEU A 104 -4.23 8.19 -3.62
N LYS A 105 -4.27 8.49 -4.92
CA LYS A 105 -3.94 7.52 -6.00
C LYS A 105 -2.52 6.98 -5.82
N ASN A 106 -1.56 7.84 -5.51
CA ASN A 106 -0.19 7.43 -5.25
C ASN A 106 -0.08 6.53 -4.01
N ALA A 107 -0.79 6.86 -2.93
CA ALA A 107 -0.86 6.02 -1.74
C ALA A 107 -1.43 4.62 -2.05
N ILE A 108 -2.52 4.54 -2.83
CA ILE A 108 -3.14 3.28 -3.28
C ILE A 108 -2.12 2.43 -4.05
N LEU A 109 -1.44 3.00 -5.04
CA LEU A 109 -0.45 2.27 -5.83
C LEU A 109 0.74 1.84 -4.97
N SER A 110 1.20 2.70 -4.08
CA SER A 110 2.35 2.44 -3.20
C SER A 110 2.05 1.34 -2.18
N TYR A 111 0.88 1.33 -1.54
CA TYR A 111 0.50 0.23 -0.64
C TYR A 111 0.31 -1.10 -1.39
N ASN A 112 -0.14 -1.07 -2.65
CA ASN A 112 -0.14 -2.29 -3.45
C ASN A 112 1.28 -2.83 -3.68
N ILE A 113 2.26 -1.94 -3.90
CA ILE A 113 3.68 -2.34 -4.01
C ILE A 113 4.19 -2.94 -2.69
N VAL A 114 3.75 -2.42 -1.53
CA VAL A 114 4.08 -3.00 -0.21
C VAL A 114 3.58 -4.45 -0.11
N ILE A 115 2.37 -4.75 -0.59
CA ILE A 115 1.83 -6.12 -0.63
C ILE A 115 2.72 -7.02 -1.52
N ASP A 116 3.16 -6.52 -2.67
CA ASP A 116 4.05 -7.26 -3.57
C ASP A 116 5.40 -7.54 -2.89
N TYR A 117 5.94 -6.59 -2.12
CA TYR A 117 7.15 -6.80 -1.34
C TYR A 117 6.98 -7.84 -0.22
N LEU A 118 5.86 -7.84 0.50
CA LEU A 118 5.56 -8.88 1.50
C LEU A 118 5.58 -10.28 0.87
N LEU A 119 4.96 -10.44 -0.31
CA LEU A 119 5.00 -11.69 -1.05
C LEU A 119 6.41 -12.07 -1.50
N GLN A 120 7.20 -11.11 -2.00
CA GLN A 120 8.59 -11.37 -2.40
C GLN A 120 9.45 -11.80 -1.23
N ILE A 121 9.33 -11.14 -0.07
CA ILE A 121 10.04 -11.53 1.15
C ILE A 121 9.71 -12.97 1.52
N ILE A 122 8.42 -13.35 1.51
CA ILE A 122 7.99 -14.73 1.72
C ILE A 122 8.59 -15.68 0.68
N TRP A 123 8.49 -15.33 -0.60
CA TRP A 123 8.95 -16.17 -1.71
C TRP A 123 10.42 -16.56 -1.55
N PHE A 124 11.26 -15.59 -1.19
CA PHE A 124 12.68 -15.80 -1.05
C PHE A 124 13.09 -16.36 0.32
N SER A 125 12.44 -15.95 1.42
CA SER A 125 12.76 -16.47 2.77
C SER A 125 12.37 -17.93 2.98
N PHE A 126 11.36 -18.42 2.23
CA PHE A 126 10.98 -19.83 2.23
C PHE A 126 11.64 -20.64 1.10
N ASN A 127 12.57 -20.03 0.36
CA ASN A 127 13.26 -20.61 -0.80
C ASN A 127 12.31 -21.31 -1.79
N PHE A 128 11.27 -20.59 -2.25
CA PHE A 128 10.33 -21.14 -3.24
C PHE A 128 10.87 -21.15 -4.68
N CYS A 129 11.97 -20.43 -4.90
CA CYS A 129 12.76 -20.39 -6.12
C CYS A 129 13.81 -21.51 -6.19
N ASP A 130 14.35 -21.71 -7.39
CA ASP A 130 15.51 -22.58 -7.62
C ASP A 130 16.77 -21.70 -7.64
N GLU A 131 17.55 -21.72 -6.57
CA GLU A 131 18.71 -20.82 -6.41
C GLU A 131 19.76 -20.99 -7.52
N ASN A 132 19.91 -22.22 -8.02
CA ASN A 132 20.85 -22.55 -9.08
C ASN A 132 20.49 -21.86 -10.40
N LYS A 133 19.26 -21.37 -10.55
CA LYS A 133 18.81 -20.60 -11.70
C LYS A 133 18.93 -19.10 -11.51
N MET A 134 19.14 -18.59 -10.30
CA MET A 134 19.22 -17.15 -10.01
C MET A 134 20.62 -16.57 -10.22
N ILE A 135 21.24 -16.91 -11.35
CA ILE A 135 22.63 -16.52 -11.67
C ILE A 135 22.75 -15.17 -12.39
N ASP A 136 21.64 -14.64 -12.91
CA ASP A 136 21.61 -13.39 -13.66
C ASP A 136 20.33 -12.59 -13.44
N LYS A 137 20.32 -11.36 -13.97
CA LYS A 137 19.21 -10.40 -13.85
C LYS A 137 17.93 -10.88 -14.55
N GLU A 138 18.05 -11.62 -15.65
CA GLU A 138 16.90 -12.09 -16.43
C GLU A 138 16.17 -13.19 -15.68
N ASN A 139 16.91 -14.16 -15.15
CA ASN A 139 16.40 -15.23 -14.32
C ASN A 139 15.80 -14.70 -13.01
N TYR A 140 16.45 -13.74 -12.36
CA TYR A 140 15.86 -13.05 -11.21
C TYR A 140 14.53 -12.36 -11.57
N SER A 141 14.48 -11.68 -12.70
CA SER A 141 13.24 -11.03 -13.18
C SER A 141 12.15 -12.06 -13.50
N ALA A 142 12.51 -13.22 -14.06
CA ALA A 142 11.59 -14.31 -14.32
C ALA A 142 11.03 -14.91 -13.01
N GLU A 143 11.86 -15.06 -11.98
CA GLU A 143 11.42 -15.49 -10.65
C GLU A 143 10.48 -14.47 -9.98
N LEU A 144 10.76 -13.17 -10.09
CA LEU A 144 9.84 -12.14 -9.60
C LEU A 144 8.47 -12.21 -10.29
N ARG A 145 8.40 -12.52 -11.59
CA ARG A 145 7.12 -12.73 -12.29
C ARG A 145 6.37 -13.97 -11.81
N ARG A 146 7.10 -14.99 -11.32
CA ARG A 146 6.50 -16.20 -10.71
C ARG A 146 6.00 -15.94 -9.30
N CYS A 147 6.54 -14.94 -8.59
CA CYS A 147 6.05 -14.54 -7.28
C CYS A 147 4.63 -13.95 -7.39
N SER A 148 3.63 -14.78 -7.09
CA SER A 148 2.23 -14.40 -7.05
C SER A 148 1.54 -15.05 -5.86
N LYS A 149 0.45 -14.44 -5.38
CA LYS A 149 -0.40 -15.00 -4.32
C LYS A 149 -0.74 -16.48 -4.57
N LEU A 150 -1.09 -16.83 -5.81
CA LEU A 150 -1.46 -18.20 -6.17
C LEU A 150 -0.28 -19.17 -6.05
N ASN A 151 0.89 -18.77 -6.55
CA ASN A 151 2.09 -19.62 -6.51
C ASN A 151 2.62 -19.76 -5.07
N VAL A 152 2.64 -18.67 -4.29
CA VAL A 152 2.98 -18.69 -2.87
C VAL A 152 2.06 -19.65 -2.11
N LYS A 153 0.73 -19.55 -2.31
CA LYS A 153 -0.24 -20.46 -1.67
C LYS A 153 -0.04 -21.92 -2.08
N THR A 154 0.31 -22.16 -3.34
CA THR A 154 0.54 -23.53 -3.86
C THR A 154 1.82 -24.13 -3.29
N LYS A 155 2.89 -23.35 -3.19
CA LYS A 155 4.16 -23.75 -2.58
C LYS A 155 4.04 -23.95 -1.07
N ALA A 156 3.28 -23.10 -0.39
CA ALA A 156 3.01 -23.21 1.05
C ALA A 156 2.49 -24.60 1.47
N LYS A 157 1.57 -25.16 0.67
CA LYS A 157 0.99 -26.50 0.93
C LYS A 157 2.01 -27.65 0.86
N LYS A 158 3.15 -27.43 0.21
CA LYS A 158 4.21 -28.44 0.01
C LYS A 158 5.35 -28.30 1.03
N ILE A 159 5.25 -27.39 2.00
CA ILE A 159 6.26 -27.23 3.06
C ILE A 159 6.10 -28.36 4.07
N ASP A 160 7.12 -29.19 4.25
CA ASP A 160 7.07 -30.30 5.22
C ASP A 160 7.04 -29.82 6.67
N ASN A 161 7.74 -28.73 6.99
CA ASN A 161 7.76 -28.16 8.34
C ASN A 161 6.40 -27.54 8.73
N LEU A 162 5.75 -28.14 9.73
CA LEU A 162 4.42 -27.72 10.21
C LEU A 162 4.40 -26.27 10.72
N LYS A 163 5.39 -25.84 11.53
CA LYS A 163 5.47 -24.46 12.06
C LYS A 163 5.54 -23.43 10.93
N SER A 164 6.37 -23.69 9.90
CA SER A 164 6.51 -22.86 8.70
C SER A 164 5.20 -22.78 7.91
N ARG A 165 4.54 -23.93 7.71
CA ARG A 165 3.28 -24.03 6.96
C ARG A 165 2.16 -23.26 7.66
N ASP A 166 1.97 -23.51 8.95
CA ASP A 166 0.93 -22.86 9.77
C ASP A 166 1.12 -21.34 9.82
N PHE A 167 2.37 -20.88 9.98
CA PHE A 167 2.70 -19.47 9.93
C PHE A 167 2.27 -18.86 8.59
N LEU A 168 2.67 -19.47 7.47
CA LEU A 168 2.40 -18.92 6.15
C LEU A 168 0.91 -18.92 5.81
N GLU A 169 0.18 -19.97 6.19
CA GLU A 169 -1.28 -20.03 6.00
C GLU A 169 -1.99 -18.93 6.81
N LYS A 170 -1.62 -18.73 8.07
CA LYS A 170 -2.16 -17.64 8.91
C LYS A 170 -1.80 -16.28 8.35
N PHE A 171 -0.55 -16.09 7.92
CA PHE A 171 -0.09 -14.85 7.32
C PHE A 171 -0.90 -14.48 6.08
N LEU A 172 -1.04 -15.42 5.13
CA LEU A 172 -1.79 -15.20 3.89
C LEU A 172 -3.27 -14.97 4.15
N LYS A 173 -3.86 -15.66 5.14
CA LYS A 173 -5.24 -15.44 5.58
C LYS A 173 -5.42 -14.04 6.16
N ASN A 174 -4.48 -13.56 6.97
CA ASN A 174 -4.56 -12.22 7.56
C ASN A 174 -4.34 -11.13 6.51
N LEU A 175 -3.43 -11.35 5.55
CA LEU A 175 -3.19 -10.39 4.46
C LEU A 175 -4.40 -10.28 3.52
N TYR A 176 -4.92 -11.40 3.03
CA TYR A 176 -5.97 -11.45 2.00
C TYR A 176 -7.38 -11.74 2.52
N GLY A 177 -7.57 -11.79 3.83
CA GLY A 177 -8.88 -11.87 4.48
C GLY A 177 -9.33 -10.54 5.08
N ASN A 178 -8.54 -9.48 4.89
CA ASN A 178 -8.85 -8.13 5.37
C ASN A 178 -9.60 -7.34 4.28
N LYS A 179 -10.82 -6.93 4.59
CA LYS A 179 -11.70 -6.18 3.66
C LYS A 179 -11.09 -4.88 3.13
N ASP A 180 -10.29 -4.18 3.94
CA ASP A 180 -9.68 -2.91 3.58
C ASP A 180 -8.50 -3.14 2.62
N VAL A 181 -7.78 -4.26 2.79
CA VAL A 181 -6.75 -4.72 1.84
C VAL A 181 -7.38 -5.16 0.51
N ASP A 182 -8.50 -5.87 0.55
CA ASP A 182 -9.22 -6.25 -0.67
C ASP A 182 -9.72 -5.02 -1.43
N GLN A 183 -10.23 -4.01 -0.71
CA GLN A 183 -10.65 -2.74 -1.29
C GLN A 183 -9.45 -1.98 -1.91
N LEU A 184 -8.30 -1.94 -1.23
CA LEU A 184 -7.06 -1.39 -1.79
C LEU A 184 -6.70 -2.08 -3.12
N ILE A 185 -6.74 -3.41 -3.17
CA ILE A 185 -6.39 -4.18 -4.37
C ILE A 185 -7.36 -3.85 -5.52
N LYS A 186 -8.66 -3.73 -5.23
CA LYS A 186 -9.66 -3.31 -6.22
C LYS A 186 -9.36 -1.92 -6.76
N TRP A 187 -9.06 -0.95 -5.89
CA TRP A 187 -8.69 0.40 -6.31
C TRP A 187 -7.40 0.44 -7.11
N SER A 188 -6.37 -0.31 -6.70
CA SER A 188 -5.09 -0.35 -7.41
C SER A 188 -5.25 -0.96 -8.81
N HIS A 189 -6.06 -2.00 -8.95
CA HIS A 189 -6.40 -2.61 -10.24
C HIS A 189 -7.07 -1.57 -11.15
N ASN A 190 -8.10 -0.90 -10.64
CA ASN A 190 -8.81 0.13 -11.40
C ASN A 190 -7.88 1.26 -11.87
N LEU A 191 -6.96 1.73 -11.02
CA LEU A 191 -5.97 2.73 -11.41
C LEU A 191 -5.01 2.22 -12.49
N LYS A 192 -4.53 0.98 -12.38
CA LYS A 192 -3.55 0.41 -13.34
C LYS A 192 -4.15 0.14 -14.71
N HIS A 193 -5.39 -0.35 -14.76
CA HIS A 193 -5.99 -0.87 -16.00
C HIS A 193 -7.05 0.05 -16.61
N HIS A 194 -7.68 0.88 -15.78
CA HIS A 194 -8.72 1.81 -16.23
C HIS A 194 -8.32 3.27 -16.06
N ALA A 195 -7.15 3.56 -15.45
CA ALA A 195 -6.65 4.90 -15.15
C ALA A 195 -7.67 5.77 -14.38
N ASN A 196 -8.60 5.13 -13.67
CA ASN A 196 -9.82 5.81 -13.25
C ASN A 196 -10.24 5.39 -11.84
N ILE A 197 -10.30 6.39 -10.97
CA ILE A 197 -11.07 6.41 -9.74
C ILE A 197 -11.79 7.75 -9.75
N LYS A 198 -13.11 7.74 -9.60
CA LYS A 198 -13.89 8.95 -9.44
C LYS A 198 -13.72 9.46 -8.03
N ILE A 199 -13.53 10.77 -7.91
CA ILE A 199 -13.47 11.44 -6.61
C ILE A 199 -14.64 12.39 -6.52
N LYS A 200 -15.41 12.25 -5.44
CA LYS A 200 -16.56 13.10 -5.17
C LYS A 200 -16.14 14.57 -5.17
N GLY A 201 -16.80 15.37 -6.01
CA GLY A 201 -16.55 16.81 -6.14
C GLY A 201 -15.47 17.22 -7.15
N LEU A 202 -14.77 16.28 -7.81
CA LEU A 202 -13.86 16.61 -8.92
C LEU A 202 -14.45 16.42 -10.31
N GLN A 203 -15.43 15.52 -10.45
CA GLN A 203 -16.07 15.31 -11.74
C GLN A 203 -17.33 16.15 -11.86
N PRO A 204 -17.59 16.73 -13.06
CA PRO A 204 -18.87 17.36 -13.32
C PRO A 204 -19.96 16.29 -13.29
N ASP A 205 -21.08 16.58 -12.60
CA ASP A 205 -22.29 15.80 -12.76
C ASP A 205 -22.72 15.92 -14.23
N LEU A 206 -22.53 14.83 -14.98
CA LEU A 206 -22.99 14.78 -16.36
C LEU A 206 -24.51 14.82 -16.31
N SER A 207 -25.10 15.93 -16.76
CA SER A 207 -26.55 16.12 -16.88
C SER A 207 -27.19 15.24 -17.98
N TYR A 208 -26.40 14.37 -18.60
CA TYR A 208 -26.80 13.52 -19.70
C TYR A 208 -26.19 12.12 -19.56
N ASN A 209 -26.96 11.10 -19.96
CA ASN A 209 -26.51 9.72 -20.01
C ASN A 209 -26.26 9.32 -21.46
N ILE A 210 -25.00 9.06 -21.82
CA ILE A 210 -24.66 8.50 -23.13
C ILE A 210 -24.81 6.98 -23.05
N THR A 211 -25.64 6.42 -23.92
CA THR A 211 -25.74 4.96 -24.13
C THR A 211 -25.21 4.65 -25.52
N PHE A 212 -24.23 3.75 -25.59
CA PHE A 212 -23.64 3.32 -26.85
C PHE A 212 -24.58 2.34 -27.58
N PRO A 213 -24.42 2.15 -28.90
CA PRO A 213 -25.20 1.16 -29.66
C PRO A 213 -25.12 -0.28 -29.09
N SER A 214 -24.07 -0.60 -28.34
CA SER A 214 -23.90 -1.88 -27.62
C SER A 214 -24.81 -2.04 -26.39
N GLY A 215 -25.54 -0.99 -25.99
CA GLY A 215 -26.33 -0.94 -24.75
C GLY A 215 -25.52 -0.59 -23.51
N ILE A 216 -24.20 -0.47 -23.62
CA ILE A 216 -23.31 -0.04 -22.52
C ILE A 216 -23.50 1.47 -22.30
N LYS A 217 -23.58 1.89 -21.04
CA LYS A 217 -23.65 3.31 -20.67
C LYS A 217 -22.25 3.86 -20.46
N LEU A 218 -22.05 5.15 -20.75
CA LEU A 218 -20.80 5.84 -20.43
C LEU A 218 -20.44 5.69 -18.95
N SER A 219 -21.44 5.70 -18.05
CA SER A 219 -21.26 5.44 -16.62
C SER A 219 -20.57 4.11 -16.31
N ASP A 220 -20.74 3.08 -17.15
CA ASP A 220 -20.18 1.75 -16.93
C ASP A 220 -18.66 1.72 -17.18
N TYR A 221 -18.15 2.67 -17.96
CA TYR A 221 -16.72 2.90 -18.17
C TYR A 221 -16.08 3.78 -17.10
N ILE A 222 -16.91 4.41 -16.25
CA ILE A 222 -16.42 5.35 -15.25
C ILE A 222 -16.45 4.67 -13.87
N GLY A 223 -15.27 4.58 -13.23
CA GLY A 223 -15.08 3.82 -11.99
C GLY A 223 -15.91 4.29 -10.80
N GLU A 224 -15.78 3.55 -9.69
CA GLU A 224 -16.45 3.86 -8.41
C GLU A 224 -16.13 5.29 -7.93
N ASP A 225 -17.15 5.97 -7.41
CA ASP A 225 -17.03 7.33 -6.87
C ASP A 225 -16.71 7.31 -5.38
N ILE A 226 -15.58 7.91 -5.03
CA ILE A 226 -14.93 7.73 -3.74
C ILE A 226 -14.84 9.07 -3.02
N ASP A 227 -15.19 9.05 -1.73
CA ASP A 227 -14.89 10.15 -0.83
C ASP A 227 -13.44 10.06 -0.35
N LEU A 228 -12.67 11.16 -0.47
CA LEU A 228 -11.25 11.17 -0.10
C LEU A 228 -11.00 10.86 1.38
N ASP A 229 -11.84 11.33 2.30
CA ASP A 229 -11.63 11.12 3.72
C ASP A 229 -11.99 9.68 4.11
N GLU A 230 -13.05 9.14 3.53
CA GLU A 230 -13.42 7.72 3.72
C GLU A 230 -12.33 6.80 3.18
N ALA A 231 -11.81 7.09 1.99
CA ALA A 231 -10.71 6.32 1.41
C ALA A 231 -9.41 6.46 2.19
N ALA A 232 -9.08 7.66 2.68
CA ALA A 232 -7.92 7.87 3.54
C ALA A 232 -8.05 7.05 4.84
N GLN A 233 -9.25 6.91 5.40
CA GLN A 233 -9.49 6.09 6.58
C GLN A 233 -9.33 4.59 6.29
N VAL A 234 -9.79 4.11 5.12
CA VAL A 234 -9.51 2.73 4.66
C VAL A 234 -8.01 2.51 4.53
N LEU A 235 -7.29 3.42 3.88
CA LEU A 235 -5.84 3.32 3.70
C LEU A 235 -5.06 3.42 5.02
N LYS A 236 -5.55 4.17 6.01
CA LYS A 236 -5.00 4.18 7.36
C LYS A 236 -5.08 2.80 8.01
N ASN A 237 -6.22 2.12 7.89
CA ASN A 237 -6.36 0.75 8.40
C ASN A 237 -5.42 -0.21 7.66
N VAL A 238 -5.30 -0.07 6.34
CA VAL A 238 -4.35 -0.83 5.53
C VAL A 238 -2.91 -0.59 5.97
N ASN A 239 -2.49 0.66 6.16
CA ASN A 239 -1.15 1.01 6.63
C ASN A 239 -0.81 0.25 7.91
N ASN A 240 -1.69 0.35 8.90
CA ASN A 240 -1.45 -0.23 10.21
C ASN A 240 -1.45 -1.76 10.15
N HIS A 241 -2.37 -2.34 9.38
CA HIS A 241 -2.41 -3.79 9.16
C HIS A 241 -1.16 -4.31 8.46
N LEU A 242 -0.72 -3.65 7.39
CA LEU A 242 0.49 -4.03 6.66
C LEU A 242 1.75 -3.86 7.52
N ALA A 243 1.87 -2.79 8.29
CA ALA A 243 2.99 -2.58 9.21
C ALA A 243 3.07 -3.69 10.28
N MET A 244 1.94 -4.07 10.86
CA MET A 244 1.86 -5.19 11.81
C MET A 244 2.24 -6.53 11.17
N LEU A 245 1.79 -6.79 9.94
CA LEU A 245 2.19 -7.99 9.21
C LEU A 245 3.68 -7.98 8.85
N SER A 246 4.24 -6.82 8.50
CA SER A 246 5.68 -6.68 8.27
C SER A 246 6.48 -7.01 9.52
N GLU A 247 6.07 -6.49 10.69
CA GLU A 247 6.71 -6.82 11.97
C GLU A 247 6.67 -8.33 12.22
N LEU A 248 5.50 -8.94 12.10
CA LEU A 248 5.33 -10.40 12.27
C LEU A 248 6.23 -11.21 11.33
N LEU A 249 6.34 -10.80 10.06
CA LEU A 249 7.19 -11.45 9.08
C LEU A 249 8.67 -11.28 9.42
N PHE A 250 9.08 -10.09 9.86
CA PHE A 250 10.48 -9.82 10.19
C PHE A 250 10.90 -10.59 11.43
N SER A 251 10.09 -10.61 12.49
CA SER A 251 10.37 -11.41 13.68
C SER A 251 10.52 -12.90 13.35
N TRP A 252 9.68 -13.42 12.44
CA TRP A 252 9.79 -14.82 12.01
C TRP A 252 11.07 -15.10 11.21
N ILE A 253 11.54 -14.14 10.41
CA ILE A 253 12.81 -14.24 9.67
C ILE A 253 13.99 -14.17 10.64
N GLU A 254 13.94 -13.27 11.63
CA GLU A 254 14.97 -13.11 12.65
C GLU A 254 15.12 -14.35 13.55
N GLU A 255 14.04 -15.05 13.90
CA GLU A 255 14.10 -16.33 14.63
C GLU A 255 14.87 -17.44 13.89
N ARG A 256 15.20 -17.24 12.62
CA ARG A 256 15.83 -18.22 11.73
C ARG A 256 17.21 -17.80 11.24
N LEU A 257 17.66 -16.60 11.63
CA LEU A 257 19.04 -16.14 11.52
C LEU A 257 19.88 -16.74 12.65
#